data_AF-A0A9N8E2I4-F1
#
_entry.id   AF-A0A9N8E2I4-F1
#
_cell.length_a   1.000
_cell.length_b   1.000
_cell.length_c   1.000
_cell.angle_alpha   90.00
_cell.angle_beta   90.00
_cell.angle_gamma   90.00
#
_symmetry.space_group_name_H-M   'P 1'
#
loop_
_entity.id
_entity.type
_entity.pdbx_description
1 polymer ?
#
loop_
_entity_poly.entity_id
_entity_poly.type
_entity_poly.pdbx_seq_one_letter_code
_entity_poly.pdbx_strand_id
1 'polypeptide(L)'
;MGAVFAKAAETCDPAMTGVCAPSSLPNSAFVFVKPHANTPATQSLVREKLKGAGFSILSENEIAGSVIDKDKLIDQHYYAIASKATILTPKEIPVPTEKFEQAFGESWDKVLAEGRACNAMEATQQFECTAEQLEEAWRKAKVEKFGGGFYCGLMEMKEKKLYVFNAFFMSMRSKFVGDASIYYFEVEWPSSTMSWSDFRGKFLGPTDPANAPNGSLRKEILTRYKSLGLSAEPNQGDNGVHASASPFEGLAEKVNWLGKSIEGDTFGKALLDSGLSKKTIELWSVDPRVKQPDGSEGSVFDALEDMDAANCIAKLVELNKLNEEP
;
A
#
# COMPACT_ATOMS: atom_id res chain seq x y z
N MET A 1 0.96 -58.07 22.22
CA MET A 1 1.34 -57.34 21.00
C MET A 1 1.20 -55.86 21.31
N GLY A 2 2.31 -55.19 21.61
CA GLY A 2 2.33 -53.78 21.98
C GLY A 2 3.26 -53.00 21.06
N ALA A 3 2.78 -51.82 20.66
CA ALA A 3 3.45 -50.54 20.34
C ALA A 3 4.61 -50.57 19.31
N VAL A 4 4.86 -49.55 18.47
CA VAL A 4 4.92 -48.10 18.74
C VAL A 4 4.75 -47.33 17.41
N PHE A 5 4.08 -46.17 17.47
CA PHE A 5 3.97 -45.16 16.40
C PHE A 5 5.31 -44.47 16.11
N ALA A 6 5.71 -44.37 14.84
CA ALA A 6 6.86 -43.58 14.41
C ALA A 6 6.47 -42.12 14.17
N LYS A 7 7.15 -41.22 14.87
CA LYS A 7 7.08 -39.76 14.74
C LYS A 7 7.98 -39.32 13.58
N ALA A 8 7.47 -38.51 12.66
CA ALA A 8 8.26 -37.92 11.58
C ALA A 8 9.30 -36.94 12.17
N ALA A 9 10.55 -37.08 11.74
CA ALA A 9 11.67 -36.24 12.15
C ALA A 9 11.80 -35.04 11.20
N GLU A 10 11.87 -33.84 11.78
CA GLU A 10 12.27 -32.60 11.12
C GLU A 10 13.77 -32.69 10.75
N THR A 11 14.10 -32.42 9.49
CA THR A 11 15.49 -32.20 9.06
C THR A 11 15.76 -30.70 8.98
N CYS A 12 16.39 -30.14 10.02
CA CYS A 12 17.05 -28.84 9.94
C CYS A 12 18.42 -28.99 9.26
N ASP A 13 18.68 -28.15 8.26
CA ASP A 13 19.98 -28.00 7.60
C ASP A 13 20.95 -27.23 8.53
N PRO A 14 22.15 -27.74 8.89
CA PRO A 14 22.93 -27.20 10.00
C PRO A 14 23.81 -25.98 9.66
N ALA A 15 23.50 -25.21 8.61
CA ALA A 15 24.35 -24.11 8.13
C ALA A 15 23.74 -22.69 8.19
N MET A 16 22.58 -22.50 8.83
CA MET A 16 22.03 -21.17 9.10
C MET A 16 21.77 -21.04 10.59
N THR A 17 22.41 -20.07 11.25
CA THR A 17 22.07 -19.65 12.62
C THR A 17 20.70 -18.96 12.59
N GLY A 18 19.66 -19.77 12.45
CA GLY A 18 18.28 -19.36 12.27
C GLY A 18 17.66 -18.94 13.61
N VAL A 19 17.20 -17.70 13.65
CA VAL A 19 16.09 -17.33 14.51
C VAL A 19 14.92 -18.21 14.07
N CYS A 20 14.47 -19.14 14.92
CA CYS A 20 13.27 -19.93 14.66
C CYS A 20 12.07 -18.97 14.60
N ALA A 21 11.68 -18.55 13.40
CA ALA A 21 10.37 -17.97 13.19
C ALA A 21 9.33 -19.04 13.57
N PRO A 22 8.33 -18.72 14.41
CA PRO A 22 7.34 -19.71 14.82
C PRO A 22 6.62 -20.23 13.58
N SER A 23 6.68 -21.55 13.35
CA SER A 23 6.12 -22.28 12.21
C SER A 23 4.58 -22.27 12.15
N SER A 24 3.92 -21.33 12.85
CA SER A 24 2.48 -21.25 13.04
C SER A 24 1.91 -19.83 12.97
N LEU A 25 2.70 -18.80 12.62
CA LEU A 25 2.16 -17.44 12.52
C LEU A 25 1.26 -17.32 11.28
N PRO A 26 -0.05 -17.05 11.43
CA PRO A 26 -0.93 -16.94 10.28
C PRO A 26 -0.66 -15.65 9.51
N ASN A 27 -1.00 -15.65 8.23
CA ASN A 27 -1.12 -14.44 7.45
C ASN A 27 -2.36 -13.68 7.92
N SER A 28 -2.27 -12.36 8.06
CA SER A 28 -3.39 -11.49 8.38
C SER A 28 -3.32 -10.20 7.57
N ALA A 29 -4.43 -9.85 6.92
CA ALA A 29 -4.51 -8.72 6.01
C ALA A 29 -5.71 -7.82 6.30
N PHE A 30 -5.57 -6.56 5.92
CA PHE A 30 -6.67 -5.61 5.80
C PHE A 30 -7.12 -5.57 4.33
N VAL A 31 -8.39 -5.89 4.11
CA VAL A 31 -9.02 -5.94 2.80
C VAL A 31 -10.18 -4.95 2.83
N PHE A 32 -10.40 -4.17 1.76
CA PHE A 32 -11.61 -3.35 1.70
C PHE A 32 -12.19 -3.23 0.30
N VAL A 33 -13.51 -3.08 0.25
CA VAL A 33 -14.24 -2.68 -0.95
C VAL A 33 -14.10 -1.17 -1.12
N LYS A 34 -13.59 -0.76 -2.29
CA LYS A 34 -13.36 0.65 -2.62
C LYS A 34 -14.70 1.39 -2.78
N PRO A 35 -14.74 2.72 -2.61
CA PRO A 35 -16.00 3.47 -2.61
C PRO A 35 -16.86 3.29 -3.87
N HIS A 36 -16.25 3.28 -5.05
CA HIS A 36 -16.97 3.08 -6.32
C HIS A 36 -17.65 1.71 -6.44
N ALA A 37 -17.24 0.72 -5.64
CA ALA A 37 -17.78 -0.63 -5.65
C ALA A 37 -18.47 -1.00 -4.33
N ASN A 38 -18.58 -0.07 -3.38
CA ASN A 38 -19.09 -0.33 -2.04
C ASN A 38 -20.62 -0.48 -2.03
N THR A 39 -21.10 -1.59 -2.56
CA THR A 39 -22.51 -1.98 -2.56
C THR A 39 -22.71 -3.21 -1.66
N PRO A 40 -23.92 -3.44 -1.11
CA PRO A 40 -24.21 -4.66 -0.35
C PRO A 40 -23.92 -5.95 -1.13
N ALA A 41 -24.10 -5.92 -2.46
CA ALA A 41 -23.83 -7.06 -3.34
C ALA A 41 -22.33 -7.34 -3.47
N THR A 42 -21.50 -6.29 -3.63
CA THR A 42 -20.03 -6.45 -3.65
C THR A 42 -19.49 -6.89 -2.30
N GLN A 43 -19.97 -6.30 -1.20
CA GLN A 43 -19.60 -6.72 0.16
C GLN A 43 -19.91 -8.21 0.40
N SER A 44 -21.09 -8.67 -0.03
CA SER A 44 -21.50 -10.07 0.07
C SER A 44 -20.60 -10.99 -0.77
N LEU A 45 -20.31 -10.61 -2.02
CA LEU A 45 -19.37 -11.35 -2.88
C LEU A 45 -17.99 -11.50 -2.23
N VAL A 46 -17.42 -10.41 -1.69
CA VAL A 46 -16.11 -10.45 -1.04
C VAL A 46 -16.14 -11.36 0.18
N ARG A 47 -17.14 -11.19 1.06
CA ARG A 47 -17.33 -12.00 2.27
C ARG A 47 -17.45 -13.50 1.96
N GLU A 48 -18.29 -13.85 0.99
CA GLU A 48 -18.51 -15.24 0.58
C GLU A 48 -17.24 -15.86 0.02
N LYS A 49 -16.48 -15.10 -0.79
CA LYS A 49 -15.25 -15.61 -1.38
C LYS A 49 -14.15 -15.80 -0.35
N LEU A 50 -14.00 -14.88 0.60
CA LEU A 50 -13.07 -15.01 1.74
C LEU A 50 -13.39 -16.27 2.55
N LYS A 51 -14.65 -16.44 2.96
CA LYS A 51 -15.09 -17.63 3.70
C LYS A 51 -14.91 -18.91 2.89
N GLY A 52 -15.25 -18.89 1.60
CA GLY A 52 -15.10 -20.03 0.70
C GLY A 52 -13.65 -20.46 0.47
N ALA A 53 -12.70 -19.53 0.60
CA ALA A 53 -11.26 -19.82 0.56
C ALA A 53 -10.69 -20.28 1.93
N GLY A 54 -11.52 -20.39 2.97
CA GLY A 54 -11.11 -20.82 4.31
C GLY A 54 -10.52 -19.72 5.20
N PHE A 55 -10.78 -18.45 4.88
CA PHE A 55 -10.27 -17.31 5.64
C PHE A 55 -11.19 -17.06 6.84
N SER A 56 -10.60 -16.74 7.98
CA SER A 56 -11.34 -16.23 9.14
C SER A 56 -11.50 -14.73 9.00
N ILE A 57 -12.73 -14.23 9.06
CA ILE A 57 -13.01 -12.79 9.14
C ILE A 57 -13.05 -12.42 10.62
N LEU A 58 -12.03 -11.69 11.08
CA LEU A 58 -11.86 -11.30 12.48
C LEU A 58 -12.77 -10.11 12.82
N SER A 59 -12.88 -9.15 11.90
CA SER A 59 -13.80 -8.02 11.99
C SER A 59 -14.14 -7.51 10.61
N GLU A 60 -15.30 -6.88 10.46
CA GLU A 60 -15.72 -6.20 9.25
C GLU A 60 -16.68 -5.07 9.59
N ASN A 61 -16.53 -3.91 8.95
CA ASN A 61 -17.42 -2.78 9.16
C ASN A 61 -17.30 -1.74 8.03
N GLU A 62 -18.18 -0.76 8.05
CA GLU A 62 -18.11 0.42 7.19
C GLU A 62 -17.27 1.52 7.84
N ILE A 63 -16.45 2.22 7.04
CA ILE A 63 -15.75 3.44 7.44
C ILE A 63 -16.21 4.56 6.52
N ALA A 64 -16.91 5.54 7.09
CA ALA A 64 -17.44 6.69 6.37
C ALA A 64 -16.33 7.64 5.92
N GLY A 65 -16.52 8.28 4.76
CA GLY A 65 -15.58 9.22 4.17
C GLY A 65 -15.31 10.45 5.05
N SER A 66 -16.26 10.84 5.89
CA SER A 66 -16.06 11.88 6.91
C SER A 66 -15.05 11.48 7.99
N VAL A 67 -14.99 10.20 8.36
CA VAL A 67 -13.97 9.65 9.27
C VAL A 67 -12.63 9.57 8.56
N ILE A 68 -12.62 9.06 7.32
CA ILE A 68 -11.41 9.00 6.47
C ILE A 68 -10.77 10.38 6.32
N ASP A 69 -11.57 11.41 6.11
CA ASP A 69 -11.10 12.78 5.95
C ASP A 69 -10.55 13.36 7.25
N LYS A 70 -11.33 13.25 8.34
CA LYS A 70 -10.97 13.78 9.66
C LYS A 70 -9.66 13.18 10.18
N ASP A 71 -9.54 11.86 10.09
CA ASP A 71 -8.42 11.11 10.64
C ASP A 71 -7.30 10.89 9.61
N LYS A 72 -7.45 11.45 8.39
CA LYS A 72 -6.48 11.39 7.28
C LYS A 72 -6.07 9.96 6.91
N LEU A 73 -7.00 9.01 7.01
CA LEU A 73 -6.70 7.57 6.88
C LEU A 73 -6.15 7.23 5.49
N ILE A 74 -6.72 7.81 4.43
CA ILE A 74 -6.27 7.56 3.06
C ILE A 74 -4.94 8.27 2.74
N ASP A 75 -4.70 9.42 3.37
CA ASP A 75 -3.45 10.16 3.26
C ASP A 75 -2.31 9.35 3.89
N GLN A 76 -2.54 8.78 5.08
CA GLN A 76 -1.59 7.93 5.78
C GLN A 76 -1.38 6.59 5.06
N HIS A 77 -2.44 5.99 4.52
CA HIS A 77 -2.34 4.76 3.73
C HIS A 77 -1.49 4.95 2.47
N TYR A 78 -1.57 6.12 1.82
CA TYR A 78 -0.72 6.48 0.68
C TYR A 78 0.35 7.52 1.05
N TYR A 79 0.95 7.42 2.24
CA TYR A 79 1.83 8.45 2.79
C TYR A 79 2.98 8.84 1.85
N ALA A 80 3.60 7.87 1.17
CA ALA A 80 4.68 8.14 0.22
C ALA A 80 4.25 9.07 -0.94
N ILE A 81 2.99 8.99 -1.36
CA ILE A 81 2.39 9.87 -2.37
C ILE A 81 1.94 11.19 -1.74
N ALA A 82 1.18 11.09 -0.64
CA ALA A 82 0.54 12.21 0.04
C ALA A 82 1.57 13.23 0.54
N SER A 83 2.64 12.76 1.19
CA SER A 83 3.71 13.60 1.72
C SER A 83 4.28 14.54 0.65
N LYS A 84 4.51 14.04 -0.57
CA LYS A 84 5.07 14.85 -1.69
C LYS A 84 4.01 15.69 -2.40
N ALA A 85 2.73 15.41 -2.20
CA ALA A 85 1.63 16.14 -2.78
C ALA A 85 1.15 17.30 -1.87
N THR A 86 1.27 17.17 -0.54
CA THR A 86 0.60 18.09 0.40
C THR A 86 1.41 18.48 1.65
N ILE A 87 2.51 17.79 1.97
CA ILE A 87 3.23 18.02 3.24
C ILE A 87 4.61 18.65 2.99
N LEU A 88 5.45 17.99 2.20
CA LEU A 88 6.81 18.41 1.92
C LEU A 88 6.80 19.63 1.01
N THR A 89 7.60 20.62 1.37
CA THR A 89 7.94 21.71 0.47
C THR A 89 8.89 21.22 -0.62
N PRO A 90 8.98 21.91 -1.78
CA PRO A 90 9.90 21.53 -2.85
C PRO A 90 11.36 21.32 -2.39
N LYS A 91 11.82 22.06 -1.36
CA LYS A 91 13.17 21.93 -0.82
C LYS A 91 13.40 20.65 -0.02
N GLU A 92 12.34 20.07 0.53
CA GLU A 92 12.39 18.87 1.37
C GLU A 92 12.14 17.59 0.56
N ILE A 93 11.62 17.71 -0.67
CA ILE A 93 11.40 16.56 -1.55
C ILE A 93 12.76 16.03 -2.02
N PRO A 94 13.08 14.73 -1.82
CA PRO A 94 14.36 14.14 -2.22
C PRO A 94 14.39 13.84 -3.72
N VAL A 95 14.43 14.89 -4.55
CA VAL A 95 14.41 14.78 -6.01
C VAL A 95 15.70 14.13 -6.53
N PRO A 96 15.62 13.05 -7.34
CA PRO A 96 16.79 12.50 -8.02
C PRO A 96 17.22 13.45 -9.14
N THR A 97 18.17 14.34 -8.85
CA THR A 97 18.54 15.48 -9.71
C THR A 97 18.96 15.06 -11.12
N GLU A 98 19.77 14.02 -11.26
CA GLU A 98 20.20 13.50 -12.57
C GLU A 98 19.01 13.02 -13.42
N LYS A 99 18.09 12.27 -12.80
CA LYS A 99 16.90 11.76 -13.48
C LYS A 99 15.93 12.89 -13.83
N PHE A 100 15.80 13.89 -12.95
CA PHE A 100 15.03 15.10 -13.23
C PHE A 100 15.59 15.84 -14.45
N GLU A 101 16.90 16.06 -14.49
CA GLU A 101 17.55 16.79 -15.60
C GLU A 101 17.45 16.02 -16.91
N GLN A 102 17.65 14.69 -16.90
CA GLN A 102 17.44 13.85 -18.08
C GLN A 102 15.99 13.93 -18.59
N ALA A 103 15.01 13.94 -17.68
CA ALA A 103 13.61 13.98 -18.05
C ALA A 103 13.19 15.35 -18.59
N PHE A 104 13.63 16.45 -17.98
CA PHE A 104 13.08 17.78 -18.25
C PHE A 104 14.03 18.73 -18.98
N GLY A 105 15.31 18.39 -19.10
CA GLY A 105 16.34 19.22 -19.73
C GLY A 105 16.70 20.48 -18.94
N GLU A 106 16.39 20.52 -17.65
CA GLU A 106 16.74 21.62 -16.75
C GLU A 106 17.29 21.06 -15.43
N SER A 107 18.30 21.73 -14.85
CA SER A 107 18.83 21.33 -13.54
C SER A 107 17.83 21.63 -12.43
N TRP A 108 17.78 20.74 -11.44
CA TRP A 108 16.88 20.88 -10.29
C TRP A 108 17.16 22.16 -9.48
N ASP A 109 18.43 22.47 -9.25
CA ASP A 109 18.84 23.65 -8.48
C ASP A 109 18.30 24.96 -9.10
N LYS A 110 18.31 25.06 -10.44
CA LYS A 110 17.76 26.22 -11.14
C LYS A 110 16.25 26.32 -10.93
N VAL A 111 15.53 25.21 -11.12
CA VAL A 111 14.07 25.16 -10.95
C VAL A 111 13.67 25.57 -9.52
N LEU A 112 14.42 25.10 -8.54
CA LEU A 112 14.19 25.41 -7.13
C LEU A 112 14.51 26.87 -6.80
N ALA A 113 15.62 27.40 -7.31
CA ALA A 113 16.02 28.80 -7.12
C ALA A 113 15.03 29.79 -7.75
N GLU A 114 14.44 29.43 -8.89
CA GLU A 114 13.43 30.24 -9.60
C GLU A 114 12.01 30.07 -9.03
N GLY A 115 11.83 29.21 -8.01
CA GLY A 115 10.52 29.01 -7.39
C GLY A 115 9.49 28.31 -8.30
N ARG A 116 9.95 27.54 -9.29
CA ARG A 116 9.08 26.86 -10.27
C ARG A 116 8.63 25.46 -9.85
N ALA A 117 9.07 24.97 -8.70
CA ALA A 117 8.64 23.69 -8.15
C ALA A 117 7.55 23.87 -7.09
N CYS A 118 6.58 22.96 -7.08
CA CYS A 118 5.46 22.98 -6.14
C CYS A 118 5.01 21.55 -5.82
N ASN A 119 4.52 21.31 -4.61
CA ASN A 119 3.63 20.17 -4.38
C ASN A 119 2.22 20.46 -4.98
N ALA A 120 1.36 19.45 -5.01
CA ALA A 120 0.01 19.59 -5.58
C ALA A 120 -0.82 20.69 -4.89
N MET A 121 -0.75 20.78 -3.56
CA MET A 121 -1.49 21.78 -2.79
C MET A 121 -1.03 23.21 -3.12
N GLU A 122 0.28 23.46 -3.16
CA GLU A 122 0.86 24.73 -3.58
C GLU A 122 0.49 25.06 -5.04
N ALA A 123 0.51 24.06 -5.93
CA ALA A 123 0.16 24.25 -7.34
C ALA A 123 -1.28 24.72 -7.52
N THR A 124 -2.24 24.21 -6.73
CA THR A 124 -3.64 24.71 -6.77
C THR A 124 -3.73 26.20 -6.41
N GLN A 125 -2.91 26.66 -5.46
CA GLN A 125 -2.86 28.07 -5.07
C GLN A 125 -2.19 28.92 -6.14
N GLN A 126 -1.04 28.47 -6.67
CA GLN A 126 -0.30 29.21 -7.68
C GLN A 126 -1.02 29.30 -9.03
N PHE A 127 -1.69 28.23 -9.45
CA PHE A 127 -2.53 28.23 -10.63
C PHE A 127 -3.95 28.75 -10.36
N GLU A 128 -4.31 29.02 -9.10
CA GLU A 128 -5.66 29.43 -8.67
C GLU A 128 -6.73 28.51 -9.29
N CYS A 129 -6.55 27.19 -9.15
CA CYS A 129 -7.38 26.17 -9.77
C CYS A 129 -7.92 25.18 -8.74
N THR A 130 -8.95 24.43 -9.12
CA THR A 130 -9.45 23.32 -8.29
C THR A 130 -8.57 22.08 -8.47
N ALA A 131 -8.72 21.11 -7.56
CA ALA A 131 -8.03 19.82 -7.66
C ALA A 131 -8.38 19.09 -8.97
N GLU A 132 -9.62 19.20 -9.43
CA GLU A 132 -10.10 18.60 -10.69
C GLU A 132 -9.43 19.26 -11.89
N GLN A 133 -9.33 20.59 -11.90
CA GLN A 133 -8.65 21.32 -12.97
C GLN A 133 -7.14 21.00 -13.01
N LEU A 134 -6.52 20.84 -11.84
CA LEU A 134 -5.12 20.42 -11.75
C LEU A 134 -4.94 18.99 -12.29
N GLU A 135 -5.84 18.06 -11.97
CA GLU A 135 -5.76 16.69 -12.48
C GLU A 135 -6.00 16.61 -14.00
N GLU A 136 -6.92 17.41 -14.54
CA GLU A 136 -7.13 17.49 -15.99
C GLU A 136 -5.88 17.99 -16.72
N ALA A 137 -5.20 19.00 -16.16
CA ALA A 137 -3.93 19.48 -16.68
C ALA A 137 -2.81 18.44 -16.52
N TRP A 138 -2.78 17.71 -15.40
CA TRP A 138 -1.82 16.64 -15.16
C TRP A 138 -1.90 15.53 -16.22
N ARG A 139 -3.11 15.13 -16.63
CA ARG A 139 -3.30 14.11 -17.69
C ARG A 139 -2.70 14.50 -19.04
N LYS A 140 -2.51 15.80 -19.29
CA LYS A 140 -1.95 16.35 -20.53
C LYS A 140 -0.47 16.71 -20.38
N ALA A 141 0.05 16.70 -19.15
CA ALA A 141 1.39 17.13 -18.83
C ALA A 141 2.44 16.07 -19.20
N LYS A 142 3.69 16.53 -19.38
CA LYS A 142 4.85 15.63 -19.39
C LYS A 142 5.13 15.20 -17.96
N VAL A 143 4.92 13.92 -17.66
CA VAL A 143 5.11 13.34 -16.33
C VAL A 143 6.27 12.36 -16.34
N GLU A 144 7.16 12.48 -15.36
CA GLU A 144 8.25 11.55 -15.09
C GLU A 144 8.00 10.82 -13.76
N LYS A 145 8.22 9.50 -13.74
CA LYS A 145 8.15 8.68 -12.53
C LYS A 145 9.55 8.55 -11.94
N PHE A 146 9.79 9.17 -10.79
CA PHE A 146 11.06 9.06 -10.08
C PHE A 146 11.19 7.76 -9.28
N GLY A 147 10.09 7.25 -8.72
CA GLY A 147 10.06 5.99 -7.97
C GLY A 147 8.64 5.57 -7.61
N GLY A 148 8.49 4.57 -6.73
CA GLY A 148 7.20 4.20 -6.15
C GLY A 148 6.52 5.41 -5.52
N GLY A 149 5.30 5.73 -5.96
CA GLY A 149 4.52 6.86 -5.46
C GLY A 149 5.15 8.26 -5.65
N PHE A 150 6.18 8.40 -6.49
CA PHE A 150 6.93 9.65 -6.65
C PHE A 150 6.98 10.07 -8.12
N TYR A 151 6.19 11.09 -8.46
CA TYR A 151 6.01 11.60 -9.81
C TYR A 151 6.17 13.11 -9.85
N CYS A 152 6.74 13.61 -10.93
CA CYS A 152 6.82 15.04 -11.23
C CYS A 152 6.22 15.31 -12.60
N GLY A 153 5.33 16.28 -12.69
CA GLY A 153 4.71 16.73 -13.93
C GLY A 153 5.12 18.16 -14.27
N LEU A 154 5.48 18.41 -15.52
CA LEU A 154 5.69 19.76 -16.03
C LEU A 154 4.36 20.29 -16.56
N MET A 155 3.75 21.18 -15.78
CA MET A 155 2.40 21.69 -16.00
C MET A 155 2.43 23.14 -16.45
N GLU A 156 1.62 23.47 -17.44
CA GLU A 156 1.46 24.83 -17.95
C GLU A 156 -0.01 25.25 -17.86
N MET A 157 -0.30 26.22 -17.01
CA MET A 157 -1.64 26.76 -16.80
C MET A 157 -1.53 28.25 -16.47
N LYS A 158 -2.47 29.06 -16.99
CA LYS A 158 -2.53 30.51 -16.71
C LYS A 158 -1.18 31.22 -16.86
N GLU A 159 -0.48 30.97 -17.97
CA GLU A 159 0.83 31.56 -18.30
C GLU A 159 1.96 31.22 -17.31
N LYS A 160 1.73 30.29 -16.38
CA LYS A 160 2.74 29.77 -15.47
C LYS A 160 3.14 28.37 -15.89
N LYS A 161 4.44 28.06 -15.77
CA LYS A 161 5.01 26.75 -16.04
C LYS A 161 5.69 26.24 -14.77
N LEU A 162 5.10 25.23 -14.14
CA LEU A 162 5.52 24.70 -12.85
C LEU A 162 5.82 23.19 -12.93
N TYR A 163 6.76 22.76 -12.10
CA TYR A 163 7.05 21.35 -11.81
C TYR A 163 6.25 20.95 -10.58
N VAL A 164 5.21 20.15 -10.81
CA VAL A 164 4.26 19.78 -9.76
C VAL A 164 4.48 18.33 -9.36
N PHE A 165 4.58 18.08 -8.05
CA PHE A 165 4.72 16.74 -7.52
C PHE A 165 3.35 16.10 -7.21
N ASN A 166 3.15 14.89 -7.72
CA ASN A 166 1.98 14.04 -7.44
C ASN A 166 0.61 14.76 -7.57
N ALA A 167 0.42 15.58 -8.62
CA ALA A 167 -0.78 16.42 -8.77
C ALA A 167 -2.11 15.62 -8.80
N PHE A 168 -2.06 14.36 -9.19
CA PHE A 168 -3.19 13.45 -9.20
C PHE A 168 -3.72 13.07 -7.81
N PHE A 169 -2.92 13.27 -6.74
CA PHE A 169 -3.23 12.79 -5.40
C PHE A 169 -4.56 13.34 -4.86
N MET A 170 -4.86 14.62 -5.08
CA MET A 170 -6.08 15.23 -4.56
C MET A 170 -7.34 14.62 -5.18
N SER A 171 -7.32 14.32 -6.49
CA SER A 171 -8.41 13.61 -7.17
C SER A 171 -8.50 12.14 -6.76
N MET A 172 -7.37 11.49 -6.48
CA MET A 172 -7.37 10.14 -5.92
C MET A 172 -8.00 10.14 -4.51
N ARG A 173 -7.62 11.09 -3.65
CA ARG A 173 -8.13 11.26 -2.29
C ARG A 173 -9.62 11.56 -2.27
N SER A 174 -10.13 12.40 -3.17
CA SER A 174 -11.53 12.82 -3.20
C SER A 174 -12.51 11.65 -3.37
N LYS A 175 -12.07 10.54 -3.98
CA LYS A 175 -12.86 9.31 -4.10
C LYS A 175 -13.18 8.63 -2.76
N PHE A 176 -12.44 8.92 -1.69
CA PHE A 176 -12.54 8.25 -0.39
C PHE A 176 -13.15 9.11 0.71
N VAL A 177 -13.37 10.40 0.46
CA VAL A 177 -13.85 11.36 1.47
C VAL A 177 -15.24 11.91 1.13
N GLY A 178 -15.80 12.76 1.99
CA GLY A 178 -17.15 13.29 1.82
C GLY A 178 -18.21 12.21 2.05
N ASP A 179 -19.16 12.08 1.13
CA ASP A 179 -20.27 11.10 1.20
C ASP A 179 -19.85 9.67 0.79
N ALA A 180 -18.58 9.47 0.45
CA ALA A 180 -18.03 8.15 0.15
C ALA A 180 -17.94 7.27 1.42
N SER A 181 -17.76 5.96 1.25
CA SER A 181 -17.36 5.06 2.33
C SER A 181 -16.63 3.83 1.77
N ILE A 182 -15.86 3.15 2.63
CA ILE A 182 -15.33 1.81 2.33
C ILE A 182 -15.99 0.78 3.25
N TYR A 183 -15.97 -0.48 2.83
CA TYR A 183 -16.33 -1.59 3.71
C TYR A 183 -15.13 -2.53 3.83
N TYR A 184 -14.60 -2.67 5.05
CA TYR A 184 -13.39 -3.43 5.30
C TYR A 184 -13.66 -4.82 5.86
N PHE A 185 -12.67 -5.69 5.71
CA PHE A 185 -12.54 -6.99 6.32
C PHE A 185 -11.12 -7.10 6.87
N GLU A 186 -11.00 -7.34 8.17
CA GLU A 186 -9.80 -7.88 8.75
C GLU A 186 -9.86 -9.40 8.65
N VAL A 187 -8.89 -10.01 7.98
CA VAL A 187 -8.87 -11.45 7.75
C VAL A 187 -7.58 -12.10 8.22
N GLU A 188 -7.69 -13.38 8.55
CA GLU A 188 -6.59 -14.23 8.98
C GLU A 188 -6.71 -15.63 8.36
N TRP A 189 -5.59 -16.20 7.93
CA TRP A 189 -5.51 -17.55 7.39
C TRP A 189 -4.11 -18.17 7.58
N PRO A 190 -3.98 -19.50 7.67
CA PRO A 190 -2.67 -20.17 7.66
C PRO A 190 -1.99 -19.99 6.30
N SER A 191 -0.69 -19.69 6.27
CA SER A 191 0.08 -19.62 5.01
C SER A 191 0.09 -20.96 4.25
N SER A 192 -0.07 -22.08 4.95
CA SER A 192 -0.26 -23.42 4.35
C SER A 192 -1.57 -23.57 3.57
N THR A 193 -2.60 -22.76 3.88
CA THR A 193 -3.86 -22.73 3.13
C THR A 193 -3.69 -21.94 1.84
N MET A 194 -3.01 -20.79 1.91
CA MET A 194 -2.73 -19.94 0.76
C MET A 194 -1.53 -19.04 1.07
N SER A 195 -0.50 -19.09 0.23
CA SER A 195 0.62 -18.15 0.33
C SER A 195 0.16 -16.73 0.05
N TRP A 196 0.88 -15.73 0.56
CA TRP A 196 0.56 -14.33 0.32
C TRP A 196 0.59 -13.96 -1.17
N SER A 197 1.57 -14.51 -1.91
CA SER A 197 1.65 -14.36 -3.38
C SER A 197 0.41 -14.91 -4.09
N ASP A 198 -0.10 -16.09 -3.69
CA ASP A 198 -1.34 -16.62 -4.26
C ASP A 198 -2.57 -15.82 -3.82
N PHE A 199 -2.58 -15.30 -2.59
CA PHE A 199 -3.62 -14.39 -2.12
C PHE A 199 -3.70 -13.13 -3.00
N ARG A 200 -2.58 -12.50 -3.35
CA ARG A 200 -2.56 -11.31 -4.22
C ARG A 200 -2.78 -11.65 -5.70
N GLY A 201 -2.04 -12.63 -6.22
CA GLY A 201 -2.00 -12.95 -7.65
C GLY A 201 -3.21 -13.73 -8.15
N LYS A 202 -3.71 -14.69 -7.36
CA LYS A 202 -4.77 -15.62 -7.79
C LYS A 202 -6.11 -15.34 -7.14
N PHE A 203 -6.13 -15.08 -5.83
CA PHE A 203 -7.39 -14.86 -5.10
C PHE A 203 -7.91 -13.43 -5.30
N LEU A 204 -7.10 -12.40 -5.02
CA LEU A 204 -7.46 -11.00 -5.23
C LEU A 204 -7.45 -10.65 -6.73
N GLY A 205 -6.35 -11.01 -7.40
CA GLY A 205 -6.05 -10.69 -8.79
C GLY A 205 -5.16 -9.43 -8.92
N PRO A 206 -4.37 -9.28 -10.00
CA PRO A 206 -3.59 -8.09 -10.34
C PRO A 206 -4.39 -6.78 -10.33
N THR A 207 -3.69 -5.65 -10.22
CA THR A 207 -4.28 -4.31 -10.08
C THR A 207 -5.25 -3.97 -11.21
N ASP A 208 -4.92 -4.32 -12.45
CA ASP A 208 -5.83 -4.20 -13.58
C ASP A 208 -6.75 -5.44 -13.67
N PRO A 209 -8.07 -5.30 -13.43
CA PRO A 209 -9.01 -6.41 -13.49
C PRO A 209 -9.06 -7.10 -14.86
N ALA A 210 -8.69 -6.42 -15.95
CA ALA A 210 -8.67 -7.01 -17.29
C ALA A 210 -7.66 -8.17 -17.38
N ASN A 211 -6.53 -8.03 -16.68
CA ASN A 211 -5.42 -8.99 -16.62
C ASN A 211 -5.60 -10.04 -15.51
N ALA A 212 -6.67 -9.94 -14.72
CA ALA A 212 -6.86 -10.82 -13.58
C ALA A 212 -7.40 -12.20 -13.96
N PRO A 213 -6.92 -13.28 -13.31
CA PRO A 213 -7.34 -14.63 -13.65
C PRO A 213 -8.83 -14.83 -13.36
N ASN A 214 -9.47 -15.69 -14.16
CA ASN A 214 -10.86 -16.07 -13.95
C ASN A 214 -11.06 -16.62 -12.53
N GLY A 215 -12.11 -16.17 -11.86
CA GLY A 215 -12.37 -16.54 -10.47
C GLY A 215 -11.56 -15.77 -9.45
N SER A 216 -10.73 -14.78 -9.79
CA SER A 216 -10.20 -13.81 -8.81
C SER A 216 -11.25 -12.76 -8.41
N LEU A 217 -11.09 -12.08 -7.25
CA LEU A 217 -12.02 -11.05 -6.79
C LEU A 217 -12.18 -9.93 -7.81
N ARG A 218 -11.06 -9.36 -8.28
CA ARG A 218 -11.08 -8.26 -9.25
C ARG A 218 -11.73 -8.68 -10.57
N LYS A 219 -11.46 -9.92 -11.03
CA LYS A 219 -12.09 -10.44 -12.25
C LYS A 219 -13.59 -10.65 -12.08
N GLU A 220 -14.02 -11.22 -10.96
CA GLU A 220 -15.46 -11.38 -10.66
C GLU A 220 -16.20 -10.04 -10.59
N ILE A 221 -15.59 -9.04 -9.95
CA ILE A 221 -16.17 -7.69 -9.88
C ILE A 221 -16.25 -7.06 -11.27
N LEU A 222 -15.19 -7.18 -12.09
CA LEU A 222 -15.21 -6.73 -13.48
C LEU A 222 -16.31 -7.42 -14.29
N THR A 223 -16.41 -8.75 -14.22
CA THR A 223 -17.40 -9.51 -15.01
C THR A 223 -18.83 -9.21 -14.59
N ARG A 224 -19.06 -8.92 -13.30
CA ARG A 224 -20.39 -8.78 -12.70
C ARG A 224 -20.76 -7.35 -12.32
N TYR A 225 -19.96 -6.34 -12.71
CA TYR A 225 -20.09 -4.98 -12.17
C TYR A 225 -21.53 -4.42 -12.22
N LYS A 226 -22.25 -4.64 -13.33
CA LYS A 226 -23.65 -4.20 -13.47
C LYS A 226 -24.59 -4.87 -12.47
N SER A 227 -24.48 -6.18 -12.28
CA SER A 227 -25.34 -6.91 -11.33
C SER A 227 -24.91 -6.68 -9.87
N LEU A 228 -23.67 -6.25 -9.65
CA LEU A 228 -23.17 -5.77 -8.36
C LEU A 228 -23.56 -4.31 -8.08
N GLY A 229 -24.19 -3.61 -9.04
CA GLY A 229 -24.67 -2.24 -8.87
C GLY A 229 -23.62 -1.15 -9.09
N LEU A 230 -22.48 -1.46 -9.73
CA LEU A 230 -21.47 -0.46 -10.08
C LEU A 230 -21.94 0.36 -11.28
N SER A 231 -21.70 1.67 -11.24
CA SER A 231 -22.11 2.62 -12.28
C SER A 231 -21.20 2.61 -13.52
N ALA A 232 -19.96 2.16 -13.37
CA ALA A 232 -18.96 2.09 -14.41
C ALA A 232 -18.21 0.76 -14.39
N GLU A 233 -17.68 0.38 -15.55
CA GLU A 233 -16.83 -0.81 -15.67
C GLU A 233 -15.52 -0.60 -14.90
N PRO A 234 -15.12 -1.56 -14.03
CA PRO A 234 -13.85 -1.49 -13.31
C PRO A 234 -12.64 -1.34 -14.22
N ASN A 235 -11.65 -0.58 -13.76
CA ASN A 235 -10.38 -0.35 -14.45
C ASN A 235 -9.22 -0.43 -13.45
N GLN A 236 -7.98 -0.13 -13.88
CA GLN A 236 -6.80 -0.21 -13.02
C GLN A 236 -6.89 0.64 -11.74
N GLY A 237 -7.49 1.84 -11.80
CA GLY A 237 -7.65 2.72 -10.64
C GLY A 237 -8.87 2.34 -9.79
N ASP A 238 -9.99 2.13 -10.47
CA ASP A 238 -11.27 1.73 -9.88
C ASP A 238 -11.48 0.22 -10.05
N ASN A 239 -10.67 -0.56 -9.34
CA ASN A 239 -10.57 -2.02 -9.48
C ASN A 239 -11.37 -2.83 -8.43
N GLY A 240 -12.40 -2.23 -7.83
CA GLY A 240 -13.29 -2.88 -6.86
C GLY A 240 -12.75 -3.01 -5.44
N VAL A 241 -11.55 -3.56 -5.26
CA VAL A 241 -11.03 -3.96 -3.95
C VAL A 241 -9.54 -3.66 -3.74
N HIS A 242 -9.20 -3.42 -2.48
CA HIS A 242 -7.84 -3.34 -1.94
C HIS A 242 -7.55 -4.54 -1.03
N ALA A 243 -6.29 -4.95 -0.96
CA ALA A 243 -5.76 -5.81 0.10
C ALA A 243 -4.29 -5.51 0.35
N SER A 244 -3.85 -5.67 1.60
CA SER A 244 -2.45 -5.52 2.05
C SER A 244 -1.46 -6.27 1.13
N ALA A 245 -0.32 -5.64 0.80
CA ALA A 245 0.66 -6.27 -0.10
C ALA A 245 1.64 -7.22 0.60
N SER A 246 1.76 -7.10 1.92
CA SER A 246 2.59 -7.95 2.80
C SER A 246 2.01 -7.98 4.23
N PRO A 247 2.45 -8.92 5.09
CA PRO A 247 2.07 -8.94 6.51
C PRO A 247 2.40 -7.63 7.24
N PHE A 248 3.51 -6.99 6.88
CA PHE A 248 3.94 -5.72 7.48
C PHE A 248 3.06 -4.55 7.06
N GLU A 249 2.70 -4.47 5.78
CA GLU A 249 1.69 -3.50 5.33
C GLU A 249 0.33 -3.78 5.95
N GLY A 250 -0.05 -5.05 6.13
CA GLY A 250 -1.26 -5.42 6.85
C GLY A 250 -1.26 -4.90 8.28
N LEU A 251 -0.13 -4.96 8.99
CA LEU A 251 0.02 -4.33 10.30
C LEU A 251 -0.14 -2.81 10.22
N ALA A 252 0.60 -2.13 9.33
CA ALA A 252 0.54 -0.68 9.16
C ALA A 252 -0.89 -0.20 8.84
N GLU A 253 -1.59 -0.92 7.97
CA GLU A 253 -2.99 -0.67 7.62
C GLU A 253 -3.93 -0.91 8.79
N LYS A 254 -3.79 -2.00 9.55
CA LYS A 254 -4.63 -2.24 10.73
C LYS A 254 -4.41 -1.19 11.82
N VAL A 255 -3.19 -0.72 12.03
CA VAL A 255 -2.89 0.39 12.95
C VAL A 255 -3.57 1.67 12.48
N ASN A 256 -3.42 2.01 11.19
CA ASN A 256 -3.99 3.22 10.60
C ASN A 256 -5.53 3.19 10.58
N TRP A 257 -6.12 2.18 9.94
CA TRP A 257 -7.55 2.13 9.63
C TRP A 257 -8.42 1.65 10.80
N LEU A 258 -7.89 0.80 11.68
CA LEU A 258 -8.65 0.17 12.76
C LEU A 258 -8.23 0.67 14.15
N GLY A 259 -7.23 1.55 14.24
CA GLY A 259 -6.71 2.06 15.52
C GLY A 259 -6.10 0.97 16.40
N LYS A 260 -5.67 -0.16 15.82
CA LYS A 260 -4.99 -1.22 16.56
C LYS A 260 -3.63 -0.73 17.07
N SER A 261 -3.19 -1.26 18.21
CA SER A 261 -1.81 -1.10 18.64
C SER A 261 -0.92 -2.20 18.04
N ILE A 262 0.35 -1.89 17.84
CA ILE A 262 1.36 -2.86 17.38
C ILE A 262 1.43 -4.04 18.35
N GLU A 263 1.36 -3.77 19.66
CA GLU A 263 1.43 -4.76 20.72
C GLU A 263 0.20 -5.68 20.78
N GLY A 264 -0.95 -5.18 20.34
CA GLY A 264 -2.23 -5.91 20.33
C GLY A 264 -2.46 -6.71 19.05
N ASP A 265 -1.61 -6.53 18.03
CA ASP A 265 -1.67 -7.28 16.78
C ASP A 265 -0.75 -8.51 16.83
N THR A 266 -1.21 -9.66 16.32
CA THR A 266 -0.43 -10.91 16.35
C THR A 266 0.91 -10.78 15.60
N PHE A 267 0.92 -10.12 14.43
CA PHE A 267 2.13 -9.91 13.65
C PHE A 267 3.02 -8.84 14.29
N GLY A 268 2.41 -7.74 14.75
CA GLY A 268 3.12 -6.67 15.47
C GLY A 268 3.82 -7.17 16.74
N LYS A 269 3.14 -7.99 17.54
CA LYS A 269 3.75 -8.65 18.69
C LYS A 269 4.92 -9.55 18.30
N ALA A 270 4.78 -10.33 17.24
CA ALA A 270 5.85 -11.20 16.77
C ALA A 270 7.10 -10.42 16.32
N LEU A 271 6.94 -9.23 15.74
CA LEU A 271 8.06 -8.34 15.41
C LEU A 271 8.78 -7.81 16.66
N LEU A 272 8.01 -7.37 17.66
CA LEU A 272 8.58 -6.91 18.94
C LEU A 272 9.34 -8.04 19.63
N ASP A 273 8.75 -9.24 19.70
CA ASP A 273 9.38 -10.43 20.27
C ASP A 273 10.63 -10.87 19.47
N SER A 274 10.73 -10.47 18.19
CA SER A 274 11.89 -10.71 17.30
C SER A 274 12.97 -9.62 17.38
N GLY A 275 12.80 -8.62 18.25
CA GLY A 275 13.80 -7.60 18.56
C GLY A 275 13.65 -6.27 17.82
N LEU A 276 12.61 -6.08 17.01
CA LEU A 276 12.32 -4.77 16.43
C LEU A 276 11.76 -3.85 17.52
N SER A 277 12.23 -2.60 17.55
CA SER A 277 11.65 -1.59 18.44
C SER A 277 10.31 -1.09 17.89
N LYS A 278 9.38 -0.71 18.78
CA LYS A 278 8.12 -0.05 18.38
C LYS A 278 8.37 1.16 17.48
N LYS A 279 9.37 1.98 17.82
CA LYS A 279 9.78 3.16 17.05
C LYS A 279 10.18 2.79 15.62
N THR A 280 10.94 1.70 15.45
CA THR A 280 11.33 1.22 14.11
C THR A 280 10.09 0.79 13.33
N ILE A 281 9.19 0.02 13.94
CA ILE A 281 7.95 -0.46 13.29
C ILE A 281 7.09 0.73 12.84
N GLU A 282 6.91 1.74 13.70
CA GLU A 282 6.16 2.96 13.38
C GLU A 282 6.82 3.75 12.23
N LEU A 283 8.14 3.95 12.29
CA LEU A 283 8.89 4.63 11.24
C LEU A 283 8.81 3.90 9.90
N TRP A 284 8.82 2.57 9.92
CA TRP A 284 8.79 1.78 8.70
C TRP A 284 7.38 1.60 8.12
N SER A 285 6.34 1.84 8.92
CA SER A 285 4.93 1.80 8.50
C SER A 285 4.53 2.91 7.51
N VAL A 286 5.43 3.85 7.22
CA VAL A 286 5.26 4.90 6.20
C VAL A 286 6.11 4.67 4.93
N ASP A 287 6.65 3.46 4.79
CA ASP A 287 7.48 3.04 3.65
C ASP A 287 8.73 3.92 3.41
N PRO A 288 9.61 4.08 4.41
CA PRO A 288 10.87 4.78 4.21
C PRO A 288 11.79 4.01 3.27
N ARG A 289 12.79 4.70 2.73
CA ARG A 289 13.92 4.05 2.08
C ARG A 289 14.92 3.62 3.15
N VAL A 290 15.32 2.35 3.13
CA VAL A 290 16.31 1.77 4.05
C VAL A 290 17.40 1.07 3.26
N LYS A 291 18.56 0.85 3.87
CA LYS A 291 19.63 0.03 3.30
C LYS A 291 19.14 -1.39 3.10
N GLN A 292 19.35 -1.90 1.90
CA GLN A 292 19.04 -3.24 1.45
C GLN A 292 20.31 -4.12 1.54
N PRO A 293 20.19 -5.46 1.50
CA PRO A 293 21.36 -6.35 1.58
C PRO A 293 22.38 -6.19 0.45
N ASP A 294 21.97 -5.66 -0.70
CA ASP A 294 22.86 -5.35 -1.82
C ASP A 294 23.59 -4.01 -1.67
N GLY A 295 23.38 -3.31 -0.55
CA GLY A 295 23.97 -2.01 -0.24
C GLY A 295 23.22 -0.82 -0.85
N SER A 296 22.20 -1.05 -1.66
CA SER A 296 21.33 0.02 -2.19
C SER A 296 20.36 0.54 -1.12
N GLU A 297 19.76 1.70 -1.35
CA GLU A 297 18.58 2.13 -0.59
C GLU A 297 17.31 1.76 -1.35
N GLY A 298 16.32 1.20 -0.66
CA GLY A 298 15.05 0.77 -1.27
C GLY A 298 13.88 0.87 -0.30
N SER A 299 12.66 0.86 -0.83
CA SER A 299 11.42 0.83 -0.05
C SER A 299 11.38 -0.40 0.87
N VAL A 300 10.89 -0.22 2.09
CA VAL A 300 10.66 -1.34 3.03
C VAL A 300 9.51 -2.21 2.52
N PHE A 301 8.43 -1.61 2.02
CA PHE A 301 7.26 -2.35 1.53
C PHE A 301 7.60 -3.19 0.29
N ASP A 302 8.28 -2.61 -0.70
CA ASP A 302 8.72 -3.32 -1.91
C ASP A 302 9.58 -4.56 -1.56
N ALA A 303 10.40 -4.47 -0.51
CA ALA A 303 11.27 -5.57 -0.07
C ALA A 303 10.52 -6.73 0.63
N LEU A 304 9.24 -6.55 0.94
CA LEU A 304 8.43 -7.48 1.74
C LEU A 304 7.19 -7.99 1.00
N GLU A 305 6.88 -7.45 -0.18
CA GLU A 305 5.73 -7.86 -0.99
C GLU A 305 5.70 -9.37 -1.20
N ASP A 306 4.49 -9.94 -1.20
CA ASP A 306 4.22 -11.36 -1.46
C ASP A 306 4.85 -12.37 -0.48
N MET A 307 5.51 -11.90 0.59
CA MET A 307 6.06 -12.78 1.63
C MET A 307 5.00 -13.25 2.62
N ASP A 308 5.05 -14.52 3.00
CA ASP A 308 4.30 -15.02 4.16
C ASP A 308 4.87 -14.49 5.48
N ALA A 309 4.04 -14.47 6.52
CA ALA A 309 4.34 -13.86 7.82
C ALA A 309 5.73 -14.23 8.39
N ALA A 310 6.10 -15.51 8.39
CA ALA A 310 7.39 -15.97 8.91
C ALA A 310 8.60 -15.41 8.12
N ASN A 311 8.53 -15.43 6.79
CA ASN A 311 9.59 -14.90 5.93
C ASN A 311 9.66 -13.37 6.03
N CYS A 312 8.51 -12.70 6.14
CA CYS A 312 8.42 -11.26 6.32
C CYS A 312 9.11 -10.81 7.64
N ILE A 313 8.90 -11.53 8.75
CA ILE A 313 9.60 -11.28 10.01
C ILE A 313 11.11 -11.46 9.84
N ALA A 314 11.55 -12.57 9.26
CA ALA A 314 12.98 -12.84 9.06
C ALA A 314 13.64 -11.72 8.24
N LYS A 315 12.95 -11.25 7.19
CA LYS A 315 13.44 -10.15 6.36
C LYS A 315 13.50 -8.82 7.12
N LEU A 316 12.49 -8.49 7.92
CA LEU A 316 12.47 -7.28 8.75
C LEU A 316 13.58 -7.28 9.80
N VAL A 317 13.90 -8.43 10.39
CA VAL A 317 15.03 -8.57 11.33
C VAL A 317 16.37 -8.36 10.62
N GLU A 318 16.55 -8.89 9.41
CA GLU A 318 17.74 -8.64 8.59
C GLU A 318 17.88 -7.15 8.27
N LEU A 319 16.81 -6.52 7.76
CA LEU A 319 16.80 -5.08 7.48
C LEU A 319 17.09 -4.26 8.74
N ASN A 320 16.59 -4.67 9.91
CA ASN A 320 16.78 -3.91 11.16
C ASN A 320 18.27 -3.87 11.51
N LYS A 321 18.95 -5.02 11.47
CA LYS A 321 20.40 -5.12 11.74
C LYS A 321 21.23 -4.28 10.76
N LEU A 322 20.82 -4.18 9.51
CA LEU A 322 21.52 -3.38 8.48
C LEU A 322 21.35 -1.86 8.68
N ASN A 323 20.29 -1.45 9.38
CA ASN A 323 19.89 -0.05 9.54
C ASN A 323 19.92 0.42 11.01
N GLU A 324 20.47 -0.38 11.92
CA GLU A 324 20.79 0.06 13.28
C GLU A 324 21.82 1.20 13.21
N GLU A 325 21.53 2.31 13.88
CA GLU A 325 22.53 3.37 14.07
C GLU A 325 23.65 2.82 14.96
N PRO A 326 24.93 3.05 14.61
CA PRO A 326 26.08 2.55 15.37
C PRO A 326 26.20 3.10 16.79
#